data_AF-A0A2S7QUY6-F1
#
_entry.id   AF-A0A2S7QUY6-F1
#
_cell.length_a   1.000
_cell.length_b   1.000
_cell.length_c   1.000
_cell.angle_alpha   90.00
_cell.angle_beta   90.00
_cell.angle_gamma   90.00
#
_symmetry.space_group_name_H-M   'P 1'
#
loop_
_entity.id
_entity.type
_entity.pdbx_description
1 polymer ?
#
loop_
_entity_poly.entity_id
_entity_poly.type
_entity_poly.pdbx_seq_one_letter_code
_entity_poly.pdbx_strand_id
1 'polypeptide(L)'
;MDTDILQSTVVVQISSKAFVVQNQCDFDIKLTDSPTLSPLTCFTITSSSSTSIRDDLQKAYTSFLQKDDVFCDAFLKTVLLLSDQDSVDASIHELLASWGCHTVIVVPTSHCIPPGPYFCSSRGIFLAWRLFPDEQNAFVLSTIPSQEDSHTYQNLNAAAFGTSSLCVAVPSRLNFPQSEDLPLAGMRIAIKDLFHLKGVHTGCGNRAYRKLHRVSSTSSSAVESVIDSGAIIVGKTKTAEFGGSQEVIGDWCDYFYAFNVRGDGYLASTGSSTGSAAGLAAYEWLDIALGTDGERSLYQ
;
A
#
# COMPACT_ATOMS: atom_id res chain seq x y z
N MET A 1 2.43 -2.89 -36.04
CA MET A 1 3.31 -3.72 -35.20
C MET A 1 2.90 -3.40 -33.79
N ASP A 2 1.91 -4.13 -33.28
CA ASP A 2 1.37 -3.91 -31.95
C ASP A 2 2.41 -4.37 -30.93
N THR A 3 3.14 -3.41 -30.39
CA THR A 3 3.98 -3.62 -29.22
C THR A 3 3.08 -3.53 -28.00
N ASP A 4 2.21 -4.53 -27.81
CA ASP A 4 1.24 -4.59 -26.72
C ASP A 4 1.94 -4.97 -25.41
N ILE A 5 2.73 -4.04 -24.87
CA ILE A 5 3.03 -4.04 -23.43
C ILE A 5 1.72 -3.72 -22.73
N LEU A 6 1.01 -4.76 -22.28
CA LEU A 6 -0.26 -4.62 -21.56
C LEU A 6 -0.08 -3.87 -20.24
N GLN A 7 1.05 -4.10 -19.55
CA GLN A 7 1.35 -3.46 -18.27
C GLN A 7 2.84 -3.53 -17.95
N SER A 8 3.38 -2.46 -17.34
CA SER A 8 4.71 -2.46 -16.73
C SER A 8 4.61 -2.08 -15.25
N THR A 9 5.46 -2.69 -14.42
CA THR A 9 5.58 -2.36 -12.99
C THR A 9 7.06 -2.15 -12.71
N VAL A 10 7.39 -1.02 -12.11
CA VAL A 10 8.78 -0.67 -11.79
C VAL A 10 9.00 -0.86 -10.30
N VAL A 11 10.01 -1.65 -9.94
CA VAL A 11 10.49 -1.77 -8.56
C VAL A 11 11.71 -0.86 -8.38
N VAL A 12 11.63 0.04 -7.42
CA VAL A 12 12.71 0.97 -7.06
C VAL A 12 13.19 0.67 -5.66
N GLN A 13 14.50 0.75 -5.42
CA GLN A 13 15.09 0.54 -4.10
C GLN A 13 15.79 1.82 -3.62
N ILE A 14 15.41 2.29 -2.43
CA ILE A 14 16.03 3.44 -1.76
C ILE A 14 16.31 3.09 -0.29
N SER A 15 17.53 3.37 0.18
CA SER A 15 17.95 3.15 1.59
C SER A 15 17.47 1.83 2.20
N SER A 16 17.66 0.72 1.48
CA SER A 16 17.24 -0.67 1.80
C SER A 16 15.74 -1.00 1.78
N LYS A 17 14.86 -0.06 1.44
CA LYS A 17 13.43 -0.30 1.23
C LYS A 17 13.13 -0.44 -0.27
N ALA A 18 12.23 -1.36 -0.62
CA ALA A 18 11.76 -1.53 -1.99
C ALA A 18 10.37 -0.92 -2.16
N PHE A 19 10.11 -0.34 -3.33
CA PHE A 19 8.87 0.34 -3.67
C PHE A 19 8.42 -0.06 -5.06
N VAL A 20 7.12 -0.10 -5.27
CA VAL A 20 6.49 -0.20 -6.58
C VAL A 20 5.99 1.16 -7.01
N VAL A 21 6.25 1.45 -8.27
CA VAL A 21 5.64 2.57 -9.00
C VAL A 21 4.80 1.98 -10.13
N GLN A 22 3.53 2.37 -10.17
CA GLN A 22 2.59 1.95 -11.22
C GLN A 22 2.90 2.66 -12.54
N ASN A 23 2.27 2.21 -13.62
CA ASN A 23 2.65 2.60 -14.96
C ASN A 23 2.35 4.08 -15.26
N GLN A 24 1.17 4.58 -14.88
CA GLN A 24 0.73 5.96 -15.14
C GLN A 24 1.11 6.86 -13.96
N CYS A 25 1.33 8.16 -14.20
CA CYS A 25 1.52 9.12 -13.12
C CYS A 25 0.19 9.39 -12.41
N ASP A 26 0.23 9.56 -11.10
CA ASP A 26 -0.94 9.92 -10.30
C ASP A 26 -1.24 11.42 -10.40
N PHE A 27 -0.21 12.24 -10.67
CA PHE A 27 -0.35 13.66 -10.95
C PHE A 27 0.48 14.06 -12.18
N ASP A 28 -0.18 14.57 -13.21
CA ASP A 28 0.46 15.05 -14.45
C ASP A 28 1.05 16.44 -14.25
N ILE A 29 2.10 16.50 -13.42
CA ILE A 29 2.84 17.72 -13.09
C ILE A 29 4.31 17.47 -13.34
N LYS A 30 4.86 18.17 -14.34
CA LYS A 30 6.25 18.00 -14.75
C LYS A 30 7.18 18.85 -13.88
N LEU A 31 7.85 18.18 -12.93
CA LEU A 31 8.82 18.82 -12.01
C LEU A 31 10.28 18.74 -12.49
N THR A 32 10.58 17.85 -13.44
CA THR A 32 11.94 17.60 -13.95
C THR A 32 11.90 17.15 -15.41
N ASP A 33 12.98 17.34 -16.15
CA ASP A 33 13.16 16.74 -17.48
C ASP A 33 13.79 15.34 -17.43
N SER A 34 14.25 14.89 -16.26
CA SER A 34 14.89 13.59 -16.12
C SER A 34 13.89 12.44 -16.29
N PRO A 35 14.17 11.43 -17.13
CA PRO A 35 13.31 10.25 -17.25
C PRO A 35 13.45 9.28 -16.07
N THR A 36 14.45 9.47 -15.20
CA THR A 36 14.69 8.60 -14.04
C THR A 36 13.76 8.94 -12.89
N LEU A 37 13.18 7.93 -12.25
CA LEU A 37 12.42 8.12 -11.01
C LEU A 37 13.35 8.62 -9.90
N SER A 38 12.96 9.72 -9.26
CA SER A 38 13.67 10.31 -8.13
C SER A 38 12.71 10.47 -6.93
N PRO A 39 13.20 10.22 -5.69
CA PRO A 39 12.39 10.39 -4.49
C PRO A 39 11.98 11.86 -4.29
N LEU A 40 10.74 12.06 -3.84
CA LEU A 40 10.12 13.36 -3.60
C LEU A 40 9.29 13.32 -2.31
N THR A 41 9.29 14.38 -1.52
CA THR A 41 8.33 14.57 -0.41
C THR A 41 7.50 15.82 -0.65
N CYS A 42 6.18 15.69 -0.57
CA CYS A 42 5.24 16.82 -0.64
C CYS A 42 4.89 17.31 0.78
N PHE A 43 5.02 18.60 1.02
CA PHE A 43 4.45 19.29 2.19
C PHE A 43 3.52 20.41 1.73
N THR A 44 2.46 20.64 2.51
CA THR A 44 1.55 21.77 2.29
C THR A 44 1.80 22.85 3.33
N ILE A 45 1.97 24.08 2.87
CA ILE A 45 2.16 25.27 3.69
C ILE A 45 0.88 26.09 3.65
N THR A 46 0.15 26.12 4.76
CA THR A 46 -1.03 26.98 4.93
C THR A 46 -0.64 28.18 5.80
N SER A 47 -0.77 29.40 5.26
CA SER A 47 -0.38 30.65 5.93
C SER A 47 -1.35 31.12 7.03
N SER A 48 -2.15 30.21 7.61
CA SER A 48 -3.34 30.57 8.41
C SER A 48 -3.13 30.58 9.94
N SER A 49 -1.94 30.29 10.45
CA SER A 49 -1.64 30.29 11.89
C SER A 49 -0.58 31.32 12.29
N SER A 50 -0.61 31.75 13.56
CA SER A 50 0.38 32.61 14.22
C SER A 50 1.73 31.93 14.47
N THR A 51 1.93 30.72 13.95
CA THR A 51 3.15 29.91 14.06
C THR A 51 4.07 30.14 12.86
N SER A 52 5.38 29.97 13.07
CA SER A 52 6.34 30.03 11.96
C SER A 52 6.13 28.82 11.02
N ILE A 53 6.13 29.06 9.70
CA ILE A 53 6.11 28.00 8.67
C ILE A 53 7.18 26.93 8.95
N ARG A 54 8.33 27.34 9.49
CA ARG A 54 9.43 26.46 9.89
C ARG A 54 8.98 25.43 10.93
N ASP A 55 8.24 25.86 11.94
CA ASP A 55 7.75 25.00 13.01
C ASP A 55 6.70 24.02 12.49
N ASP A 56 5.83 24.48 11.59
CA ASP A 56 4.78 23.63 11.03
C ASP A 56 5.35 22.57 10.08
N LEU A 57 6.39 22.89 9.29
CA LEU A 57 7.16 21.90 8.54
C LEU A 57 7.85 20.89 9.46
N GLN A 58 8.49 21.33 10.55
CA GLN A 58 9.15 20.44 11.51
C GLN A 58 8.13 19.49 12.17
N LYS A 59 6.95 19.99 12.54
CA LYS A 59 5.84 19.18 13.06
C LYS A 59 5.35 18.18 12.02
N ALA A 60 5.16 18.60 10.77
CA ALA A 60 4.72 17.74 9.68
C ALA A 60 5.72 16.60 9.44
N TYR A 61 7.01 16.92 9.33
CA TYR A 61 8.09 15.93 9.18
C TYR A 61 8.09 14.91 10.34
N THR A 62 8.01 15.39 11.58
CA THR A 62 7.94 14.51 12.75
C THR A 62 6.69 13.64 12.73
N SER A 63 5.54 14.19 12.32
CA SER A 63 4.30 13.42 12.16
C SER A 63 4.40 12.38 11.06
N PHE A 64 5.10 12.64 9.96
CA PHE A 64 5.28 11.67 8.88
C PHE A 64 6.09 10.47 9.36
N LEU A 65 7.21 10.70 10.06
CA LEU A 65 8.03 9.65 10.64
C LEU A 65 7.27 8.77 11.65
N GLN A 66 6.33 9.35 12.39
CA GLN A 66 5.56 8.62 13.41
C GLN A 66 4.38 7.83 12.82
N LYS A 67 3.71 8.37 11.81
CA LYS A 67 2.44 7.81 11.31
C LYS A 67 2.59 6.94 10.08
N ASP A 68 3.66 7.12 9.30
CA ASP A 68 3.78 6.52 7.99
C ASP A 68 4.98 5.57 7.89
N ASP A 69 4.67 4.31 7.60
CA ASP A 69 5.69 3.28 7.41
C ASP A 69 6.26 3.25 5.98
N VAL A 70 5.71 4.03 5.03
CA VAL A 70 6.26 4.14 3.67
C VAL A 70 7.37 5.20 3.62
N PHE A 71 7.13 6.35 4.24
CA PHE A 71 8.05 7.47 4.33
C PHE A 71 9.39 7.08 5.00
N CYS A 72 10.46 7.71 4.54
CA CYS A 72 11.77 7.71 5.17
C CYS A 72 12.57 8.91 4.65
N ASP A 73 13.66 9.25 5.34
CA ASP A 73 14.49 10.42 5.00
C ASP A 73 15.08 10.37 3.58
N ALA A 74 15.14 9.19 2.95
CA ALA A 74 15.54 9.06 1.55
C ALA A 74 14.61 9.81 0.59
N PHE A 75 13.34 10.04 0.98
CA PHE A 75 12.37 10.85 0.24
C PHE A 75 12.63 12.35 0.31
N LEU A 76 13.47 12.83 1.24
CA LEU A 76 13.69 14.26 1.47
C LEU A 76 14.72 14.87 0.52
N LYS A 77 15.36 14.08 -0.35
CA LYS A 77 16.35 14.59 -1.33
C LYS A 77 15.76 15.70 -2.20
N THR A 78 14.49 15.56 -2.58
CA THR A 78 13.70 16.59 -3.26
C THR A 78 12.46 16.88 -2.43
N VAL A 79 12.19 18.15 -2.17
CA VAL A 79 11.01 18.59 -1.42
C VAL A 79 10.13 19.46 -2.31
N LEU A 80 8.87 19.07 -2.46
CA LEU A 80 7.81 19.84 -3.07
C LEU A 80 7.03 20.57 -1.97
N LEU A 81 6.93 21.88 -2.06
CA LEU A 81 6.14 22.71 -1.17
C LEU A 81 4.92 23.24 -1.92
N LEU A 82 3.73 22.83 -1.50
CA LEU A 82 2.49 23.45 -1.93
C LEU A 82 2.28 24.74 -1.15
N SER A 83 2.32 25.87 -1.84
CA SER A 83 2.17 27.20 -1.24
C SER A 83 1.55 28.18 -2.24
N ASP A 84 0.80 29.14 -1.73
CA ASP A 84 0.31 30.28 -2.52
C ASP A 84 1.36 31.41 -2.63
N GLN A 85 2.52 31.22 -1.99
CA GLN A 85 3.67 32.12 -2.11
C GLN A 85 4.60 31.65 -3.23
N ASP A 86 5.14 32.59 -4.01
CA ASP A 86 6.06 32.28 -5.12
C ASP A 86 7.46 31.84 -4.65
N SER A 87 7.82 32.11 -3.39
CA SER A 87 9.13 31.77 -2.83
C SER A 87 9.05 31.49 -1.33
N VAL A 88 10.05 30.79 -0.80
CA VAL A 88 10.18 30.48 0.62
C VAL A 88 11.43 31.12 1.21
N ASP A 89 11.36 31.48 2.49
CA ASP A 89 12.45 32.17 3.18
C ASP A 89 13.72 31.32 3.29
N ALA A 90 14.87 31.98 3.41
CA ALA A 90 16.17 31.32 3.60
C ALA A 90 16.19 30.36 4.81
N SER A 91 15.44 30.67 5.88
CA SER A 91 15.31 29.83 7.06
C SER A 91 14.66 28.47 6.75
N ILE A 92 13.79 28.39 5.74
CA ILE A 92 13.16 27.13 5.29
C ILE A 92 14.17 26.31 4.49
N HIS A 93 14.94 26.96 3.62
CA HIS A 93 16.02 26.29 2.89
C HIS A 93 17.08 25.69 3.83
N GLU A 94 17.49 26.41 4.87
CA GLU A 94 18.41 25.90 5.90
C GLU A 94 17.83 24.70 6.66
N LEU A 95 16.53 24.73 6.99
CA LEU A 95 15.86 23.61 7.64
C LEU A 95 15.86 22.37 6.74
N LEU A 96 15.40 22.50 5.49
CA LEU A 96 15.32 21.38 4.56
C LEU A 96 16.71 20.83 4.23
N ALA A 97 17.72 21.68 4.09
CA ALA A 97 19.11 21.26 3.92
C ALA A 97 19.61 20.44 5.11
N SER A 98 19.20 20.78 6.34
CA SER A 98 19.53 19.99 7.54
C SER A 98 18.93 18.58 7.53
N TRP A 99 17.87 18.34 6.75
CA TRP A 99 17.26 17.03 6.52
C TRP A 99 17.85 16.29 5.31
N GLY A 100 18.88 16.85 4.66
CA GLY A 100 19.49 16.28 3.45
C GLY A 100 18.76 16.60 2.15
N CYS A 101 17.92 17.65 2.13
CA CYS A 101 17.30 18.14 0.91
C CYS A 101 18.31 18.88 0.03
N HIS A 102 18.30 18.56 -1.27
CA HIS A 102 19.16 19.17 -2.28
C HIS A 102 18.36 20.10 -3.22
N THR A 103 17.08 19.78 -3.43
CA THR A 103 16.22 20.47 -4.38
C THR A 103 14.89 20.80 -3.72
N VAL A 104 14.55 22.09 -3.70
CA VAL A 104 13.25 22.58 -3.22
C VAL A 104 12.47 23.11 -4.41
N ILE A 105 11.24 22.65 -4.57
CA ILE A 105 10.33 23.09 -5.63
C ILE A 105 9.08 23.63 -4.95
N VAL A 106 8.64 24.82 -5.35
CA VAL A 106 7.41 25.44 -4.84
C VAL A 106 6.39 25.43 -5.97
N VAL A 107 5.18 24.93 -5.71
CA VAL A 107 4.09 24.97 -6.67
C VAL A 107 2.79 25.43 -5.99
N PRO A 108 1.83 26.01 -6.74
CA PRO A 108 0.57 26.49 -6.18
C PRO A 108 -0.24 25.38 -5.49
N THR A 109 -0.97 25.75 -4.43
CA THR A 109 -1.85 24.82 -3.70
C THR A 109 -2.97 24.25 -4.58
N SER A 110 -3.31 24.91 -5.69
CA SER A 110 -4.31 24.47 -6.68
C SER A 110 -3.98 23.15 -7.36
N HIS A 111 -2.74 22.66 -7.26
CA HIS A 111 -2.37 21.32 -7.75
C HIS A 111 -2.96 20.18 -6.90
N CYS A 112 -3.44 20.46 -5.69
CA CYS A 112 -4.18 19.51 -4.83
C CYS A 112 -3.45 18.16 -4.59
N ILE A 113 -2.12 18.16 -4.52
CA ILE A 113 -1.33 16.96 -4.22
C ILE A 113 -1.36 16.74 -2.68
N PRO A 114 -1.80 15.57 -2.19
CA PRO A 114 -1.73 15.27 -0.77
C PRO A 114 -0.28 15.33 -0.23
N PRO A 115 -0.06 15.68 1.05
CA PRO A 115 1.26 15.57 1.66
C PRO A 115 1.73 14.11 1.72
N GLY A 116 3.04 13.87 1.63
CA GLY A 116 3.61 12.52 1.78
C GLY A 116 4.76 12.19 0.81
N PRO A 117 5.23 10.93 0.81
CA PRO A 117 6.27 10.43 -0.09
C PRO A 117 5.75 10.13 -1.50
N TYR A 118 6.55 10.49 -2.50
CA TYR A 118 6.29 10.29 -3.91
C TYR A 118 7.58 9.95 -4.66
N PHE A 119 7.42 9.51 -5.91
CA PHE A 119 8.48 9.57 -6.90
C PHE A 119 8.11 10.59 -7.98
N CYS A 120 9.09 11.26 -8.57
CA CYS A 120 8.87 12.10 -9.74
C CYS A 120 9.83 11.77 -10.87
N SER A 121 9.37 12.00 -12.10
CA SER A 121 10.16 11.93 -13.33
C SER A 121 9.60 12.93 -14.35
N SER A 122 10.14 12.95 -15.56
CA SER A 122 9.63 13.72 -16.69
C SER A 122 8.20 13.38 -17.10
N ARG A 123 7.66 12.26 -16.60
CA ARG A 123 6.30 11.79 -16.83
C ARG A 123 5.28 12.28 -15.80
N GLY A 124 5.72 12.93 -14.72
CA GLY A 124 4.83 13.38 -13.63
C GLY A 124 5.26 12.86 -12.26
N ILE A 125 4.30 12.88 -11.33
CA ILE A 125 4.45 12.45 -9.94
C ILE A 125 3.69 11.14 -9.73
N PHE A 126 4.30 10.23 -8.97
CA PHE A 126 3.84 8.87 -8.75
C PHE A 126 3.78 8.57 -7.25
N LEU A 127 2.73 7.89 -6.81
CA LEU A 127 2.61 7.35 -5.47
C LEU A 127 3.72 6.32 -5.20
N ALA A 128 4.27 6.37 -3.99
CA ALA A 128 5.21 5.37 -3.52
C ALA A 128 4.47 4.23 -2.81
N TRP A 129 4.48 3.03 -3.40
CA TRP A 129 3.93 1.83 -2.77
C TRP A 129 5.05 1.01 -2.16
N ARG A 130 5.19 0.97 -0.82
CA ARG A 130 6.24 0.17 -0.18
C ARG A 130 5.95 -1.32 -0.32
N LEU A 131 6.97 -2.10 -0.67
CA LEU A 131 6.90 -3.56 -0.68
C LEU A 131 7.34 -4.13 0.67
N PHE A 132 6.44 -4.88 1.30
CA PHE A 132 6.72 -5.67 2.50
C PHE A 132 6.75 -7.17 2.17
N PRO A 133 7.81 -7.90 2.52
CA PRO A 133 7.80 -9.37 2.44
C PRO A 133 6.75 -9.98 3.37
N ASP A 134 6.03 -10.99 2.88
CA ASP A 134 5.07 -11.81 3.63
C ASP A 134 5.79 -12.98 4.33
N GLU A 135 6.54 -12.67 5.39
CA GLU A 135 7.33 -13.67 6.12
C GLU A 135 6.49 -14.75 6.81
N GLN A 136 5.27 -14.40 7.22
CA GLN A 136 4.33 -15.37 7.80
C GLN A 136 3.57 -16.18 6.76
N ASN A 137 3.81 -15.95 5.46
CA ASN A 137 3.14 -16.66 4.39
C ASN A 137 1.61 -16.58 4.56
N ALA A 138 1.11 -15.41 4.97
CA ALA A 138 -0.28 -15.14 5.30
C ALA A 138 -1.14 -14.90 4.05
N PHE A 139 -0.53 -14.52 2.93
CA PHE A 139 -1.21 -14.18 1.69
C PHE A 139 -1.09 -15.30 0.66
N VAL A 140 -2.15 -15.48 -0.13
CA VAL A 140 -2.09 -16.30 -1.35
C VAL A 140 -1.77 -15.44 -2.58
N LEU A 141 -2.07 -14.14 -2.51
CA LEU A 141 -1.75 -13.15 -3.53
C LEU A 141 -1.73 -11.74 -2.92
N SER A 142 -0.86 -10.87 -3.45
CA SER A 142 -0.93 -9.42 -3.21
C SER A 142 -1.69 -8.73 -4.35
N THR A 143 -2.45 -7.69 -4.00
CA THR A 143 -3.19 -6.86 -4.94
C THR A 143 -2.72 -5.42 -4.92
N ILE A 144 -3.00 -4.73 -6.02
CA ILE A 144 -2.91 -3.29 -6.13
C ILE A 144 -4.13 -2.79 -6.92
N PRO A 145 -4.72 -1.61 -6.60
CA PRO A 145 -5.81 -1.04 -7.37
C PRO A 145 -5.39 -0.73 -8.81
N SER A 146 -6.34 -0.84 -9.74
CA SER A 146 -6.18 -0.31 -11.10
C SER A 146 -6.12 1.22 -11.05
N GLN A 147 -5.30 1.81 -11.92
CA GLN A 147 -5.25 3.27 -12.09
C GLN A 147 -6.43 3.81 -12.91
N GLU A 148 -7.23 2.94 -13.54
CA GLU A 148 -8.39 3.33 -14.36
C GLU A 148 -9.72 3.23 -13.60
N ASP A 149 -9.82 2.33 -12.62
CA ASP A 149 -11.03 2.07 -11.85
C ASP A 149 -10.66 1.63 -10.43
N SER A 150 -11.01 2.44 -9.43
CA SER A 150 -10.71 2.19 -8.01
C SER A 150 -11.39 0.94 -7.44
N HIS A 151 -12.44 0.44 -8.10
CA HIS A 151 -13.11 -0.82 -7.72
C HIS A 151 -12.50 -2.05 -8.38
N THR A 152 -11.63 -1.87 -9.39
CA THR A 152 -10.95 -2.97 -10.07
C THR A 152 -9.54 -3.12 -9.53
N TYR A 153 -9.17 -4.36 -9.20
CA TYR A 153 -7.85 -4.70 -8.69
C TYR A 153 -7.13 -5.64 -9.63
N GLN A 154 -5.83 -5.74 -9.45
CA GLN A 154 -4.97 -6.62 -10.21
C GLN A 154 -3.99 -7.34 -9.29
N ASN A 155 -3.48 -8.48 -9.74
CA ASN A 155 -2.39 -9.15 -9.02
C ASN A 155 -1.13 -8.28 -9.10
N LEU A 156 -0.48 -8.08 -7.96
CA LEU A 156 0.81 -7.42 -7.92
C LEU A 156 1.89 -8.35 -8.48
N ASN A 157 2.57 -7.90 -9.54
CA ASN A 157 3.70 -8.61 -10.14
C ASN A 157 5.02 -7.93 -9.74
N ALA A 158 5.35 -7.96 -8.45
CA ALA A 158 6.56 -7.32 -7.93
C ALA A 158 7.11 -8.09 -6.71
N ALA A 159 8.43 -8.01 -6.53
CA ALA A 159 9.13 -8.54 -5.38
C ALA A 159 10.21 -7.55 -4.92
N ALA A 160 10.47 -7.49 -3.62
CA ALA A 160 11.61 -6.77 -3.09
C ALA A 160 12.91 -7.58 -3.36
N PHE A 161 14.05 -6.89 -3.46
CA PHE A 161 15.32 -7.57 -3.74
C PHE A 161 15.73 -8.48 -2.57
N GLY A 162 16.07 -9.73 -2.87
CA GLY A 162 16.63 -10.68 -1.91
C GLY A 162 15.62 -11.43 -1.03
N THR A 163 14.31 -11.21 -1.20
CA THR A 163 13.27 -11.99 -0.50
C THR A 163 12.88 -13.24 -1.29
N SER A 164 12.65 -14.35 -0.57
CA SER A 164 12.05 -15.58 -1.10
C SER A 164 10.53 -15.63 -0.93
N SER A 165 9.95 -14.65 -0.25
CA SER A 165 8.54 -14.56 0.11
C SER A 165 7.79 -13.66 -0.87
N LEU A 166 6.47 -13.87 -0.97
CA LEU A 166 5.58 -12.94 -1.67
C LEU A 166 5.72 -11.55 -1.05
N CYS A 167 5.62 -10.48 -1.87
CA CYS A 167 5.60 -9.12 -1.35
C CYS A 167 4.20 -8.51 -1.44
N VAL A 168 3.84 -7.74 -0.43
CA VAL A 168 2.62 -6.95 -0.37
C VAL A 168 2.95 -5.48 -0.58
N ALA A 169 2.34 -4.86 -1.59
CA ALA A 169 2.45 -3.43 -1.82
C ALA A 169 1.46 -2.68 -0.92
N VAL A 170 1.94 -1.69 -0.19
CA VAL A 170 1.09 -0.80 0.62
C VAL A 170 1.38 0.66 0.31
N PRO A 171 0.35 1.51 0.20
CA PRO A 171 0.53 2.92 -0.06
C PRO A 171 0.85 3.68 1.22
N SER A 172 1.39 4.89 1.10
CA SER A 172 1.55 5.77 2.27
C SER A 172 0.18 6.17 2.83
N ARG A 173 0.08 6.22 4.15
CA ARG A 173 -1.12 6.61 4.89
C ARG A 173 -1.41 8.10 4.76
N LEU A 174 -0.38 8.88 4.43
CA LEU A 174 -0.46 10.34 4.32
C LEU A 174 -1.23 10.79 3.08
N ASN A 175 -1.22 9.96 2.01
CA ASN A 175 -1.82 10.35 0.73
C ASN A 175 -3.35 10.23 0.72
N PHE A 176 -3.95 9.62 1.74
CA PHE A 176 -5.38 9.29 1.80
C PHE A 176 -5.97 9.81 3.11
N PRO A 177 -6.21 11.12 3.25
CA PRO A 177 -6.81 11.68 4.46
C PRO A 177 -8.24 11.16 4.64
N GLN A 178 -8.56 10.73 5.86
CA GLN A 178 -9.92 10.32 6.22
C GLN A 178 -10.88 11.51 6.26
N SER A 179 -12.12 11.26 5.83
CA SER A 179 -13.23 12.21 5.89
C SER A 179 -14.50 11.49 6.37
N GLU A 180 -15.58 12.23 6.62
CA GLU A 180 -16.88 11.63 6.98
C GLU A 180 -17.40 10.71 5.87
N ASP A 181 -17.16 11.07 4.59
CA ASP A 181 -17.57 10.29 3.43
C ASP A 181 -16.65 9.09 3.15
N LEU A 182 -15.37 9.18 3.52
CA LEU A 182 -14.36 8.14 3.32
C LEU A 182 -13.68 7.77 4.66
N PRO A 183 -14.42 7.14 5.59
CA PRO A 183 -13.93 6.88 6.94
C PRO A 183 -12.79 5.86 6.99
N LEU A 184 -12.62 5.04 5.95
CA LEU A 184 -11.55 4.05 5.83
C LEU A 184 -10.45 4.49 4.85
N ALA A 185 -10.41 5.76 4.42
CA ALA A 185 -9.38 6.27 3.52
C ALA A 185 -7.98 5.90 4.02
N GLY A 186 -7.19 5.28 3.14
CA GLY A 186 -5.81 4.89 3.43
C GLY A 186 -5.64 3.68 4.35
N MET A 187 -6.73 3.10 4.87
CA MET A 187 -6.67 1.85 5.62
C MET A 187 -6.38 0.70 4.67
N ARG A 188 -5.42 -0.13 5.05
CA ARG A 188 -4.93 -1.26 4.30
C ARG A 188 -5.64 -2.50 4.79
N ILE A 189 -6.43 -3.11 3.91
CA ILE A 189 -7.29 -4.23 4.25
C ILE A 189 -6.85 -5.48 3.49
N ALA A 190 -6.75 -6.59 4.20
CA ALA A 190 -6.59 -7.90 3.59
C ALA A 190 -7.93 -8.63 3.61
N ILE A 191 -8.21 -9.43 2.58
CA ILE A 191 -9.49 -10.16 2.49
C ILE A 191 -9.26 -11.64 2.33
N LYS A 192 -9.95 -12.47 3.10
CA LYS A 192 -9.89 -13.93 2.97
C LYS A 192 -10.12 -14.37 1.53
N ASP A 193 -9.42 -15.41 1.09
CA ASP A 193 -9.55 -15.99 -0.27
C ASP A 193 -10.89 -16.73 -0.50
N LEU A 194 -11.96 -16.27 0.15
CA LEU A 194 -13.36 -16.63 -0.10
C LEU A 194 -14.19 -15.43 -0.60
N PHE A 195 -13.70 -14.21 -0.39
CA PHE A 195 -14.36 -13.02 -0.92
C PHE A 195 -13.96 -12.81 -2.39
N HIS A 196 -14.92 -12.47 -3.24
CA HIS A 196 -14.60 -11.99 -4.58
C HIS A 196 -14.07 -10.56 -4.50
N LEU A 197 -13.10 -10.27 -5.36
CA LEU A 197 -12.56 -8.93 -5.59
C LEU A 197 -12.45 -8.75 -7.10
N LYS A 198 -13.11 -7.73 -7.63
CA LYS A 198 -13.17 -7.46 -9.07
C LYS A 198 -11.76 -7.35 -9.65
N GLY A 199 -11.50 -8.07 -10.73
CA GLY A 199 -10.21 -8.06 -11.43
C GLY A 199 -9.15 -9.05 -10.91
N VAL A 200 -9.44 -9.81 -9.83
CA VAL A 200 -8.58 -10.91 -9.37
C VAL A 200 -9.31 -12.24 -9.23
N HIS A 201 -8.56 -13.34 -9.25
CA HIS A 201 -9.11 -14.68 -9.01
C HIS A 201 -9.36 -14.92 -7.53
N THR A 202 -10.47 -15.60 -7.23
CA THR A 202 -10.75 -16.18 -5.92
C THR A 202 -10.44 -17.67 -5.96
N GLY A 203 -9.55 -18.13 -5.10
CA GLY A 203 -9.07 -19.51 -5.11
C GLY A 203 -9.76 -20.44 -4.12
N CYS A 204 -10.42 -19.90 -3.09
CA CYS A 204 -11.01 -20.68 -2.00
C CYS A 204 -9.99 -21.59 -1.31
N GLY A 205 -8.69 -21.24 -1.32
CA GLY A 205 -7.64 -22.12 -0.80
C GLY A 205 -7.38 -23.38 -1.64
N ASN A 206 -7.90 -23.48 -2.87
CA ASN A 206 -7.70 -24.61 -3.79
C ASN A 206 -7.12 -24.14 -5.14
N ARG A 207 -6.02 -24.75 -5.58
CA ARG A 207 -5.30 -24.43 -6.83
C ARG A 207 -6.08 -24.84 -8.07
N ALA A 208 -6.76 -25.99 -8.05
CA ALA A 208 -7.58 -26.45 -9.17
C ALA A 208 -8.81 -25.55 -9.36
N TYR A 209 -9.49 -25.18 -8.27
CA TYR A 209 -10.59 -24.23 -8.27
C TYR A 209 -10.14 -22.89 -8.87
N ARG A 210 -9.04 -22.33 -8.37
CA ARG A 210 -8.45 -21.09 -8.90
C ARG A 210 -8.18 -21.17 -10.41
N LYS A 211 -7.64 -22.30 -10.89
CA LYS A 211 -7.29 -22.52 -12.31
C LYS A 211 -8.52 -22.66 -13.20
N LEU A 212 -9.60 -23.28 -12.72
CA LEU A 212 -10.81 -23.54 -13.49
C LEU A 212 -11.78 -22.34 -13.51
N HIS A 213 -11.66 -21.42 -12.56
CA HIS A 213 -12.54 -20.25 -12.45
C HIS A 213 -11.89 -19.00 -13.04
N ARG A 214 -12.73 -18.18 -13.69
CA ARG A 214 -12.30 -16.91 -14.28
C ARG A 214 -12.01 -15.87 -13.19
N VAL A 215 -11.31 -14.81 -13.57
CA VAL A 215 -11.19 -13.59 -12.77
C VAL A 215 -12.59 -13.10 -12.38
N SER A 216 -12.77 -12.71 -11.12
CA SER A 216 -14.05 -12.19 -10.62
C SER A 216 -14.39 -10.88 -11.32
N SER A 217 -15.62 -10.77 -11.85
CA SER A 217 -16.12 -9.55 -12.52
C SER A 217 -16.71 -8.51 -11.55
N THR A 218 -16.95 -8.90 -10.30
CA THR A 218 -17.53 -8.08 -9.24
C THR A 218 -16.89 -8.44 -7.91
N SER A 219 -16.81 -7.51 -6.96
CA SER A 219 -16.40 -7.85 -5.59
C SER A 219 -17.60 -8.31 -4.77
N SER A 220 -17.35 -9.03 -3.67
CA SER A 220 -18.39 -9.35 -2.69
C SER A 220 -18.93 -8.08 -2.02
N SER A 221 -20.19 -8.05 -1.61
CA SER A 221 -20.83 -6.84 -1.04
C SER A 221 -20.08 -6.23 0.14
N ALA A 222 -19.54 -7.05 1.04
CA ALA A 222 -18.72 -6.58 2.17
C ALA A 222 -17.40 -5.95 1.69
N VAL A 223 -16.83 -6.43 0.58
CA VAL A 223 -15.61 -5.88 -0.01
C VAL A 223 -15.90 -4.56 -0.73
N GLU A 224 -16.99 -4.49 -1.50
CA GLU A 224 -17.44 -3.23 -2.12
C GLU A 224 -17.67 -2.16 -1.05
N SER A 225 -18.37 -2.49 0.04
CA SER A 225 -18.66 -1.52 1.11
C SER A 225 -17.41 -0.93 1.77
N VAL A 226 -16.32 -1.69 1.92
CA VAL A 226 -15.07 -1.14 2.48
C VAL A 226 -14.30 -0.33 1.44
N ILE A 227 -14.34 -0.71 0.16
CA ILE A 227 -13.75 0.06 -0.94
C ILE A 227 -14.49 1.41 -1.09
N ASP A 228 -15.82 1.40 -1.06
CA ASP A 228 -16.69 2.60 -1.08
C ASP A 228 -16.34 3.57 0.06
N SER A 229 -15.87 3.05 1.20
CA SER A 229 -15.45 3.83 2.36
C SER A 229 -14.00 4.34 2.25
N GLY A 230 -13.31 4.12 1.14
CA GLY A 230 -11.94 4.58 0.87
C GLY A 230 -10.82 3.60 1.24
N ALA A 231 -11.15 2.38 1.66
CA ALA A 231 -10.15 1.39 2.02
C ALA A 231 -9.42 0.82 0.79
N ILE A 232 -8.20 0.34 1.01
CA ILE A 232 -7.33 -0.21 -0.04
C ILE A 232 -7.10 -1.69 0.22
N ILE A 233 -7.51 -2.54 -0.71
CA ILE A 233 -7.30 -3.98 -0.59
C ILE A 233 -5.87 -4.33 -1.03
N VAL A 234 -5.04 -4.81 -0.09
CA VAL A 234 -3.60 -5.07 -0.32
C VAL A 234 -3.28 -6.52 -0.70
N GLY A 235 -4.21 -7.43 -0.46
CA GLY A 235 -4.07 -8.81 -0.91
C GLY A 235 -5.19 -9.74 -0.44
N LYS A 236 -5.15 -10.99 -0.93
CA LYS A 236 -6.02 -12.06 -0.44
C LYS A 236 -5.25 -12.96 0.52
N THR A 237 -5.82 -13.18 1.70
CA THR A 237 -5.22 -14.01 2.75
C THR A 237 -5.58 -15.47 2.56
N LYS A 238 -4.69 -16.35 3.04
CA LYS A 238 -4.91 -17.79 3.04
C LYS A 238 -6.10 -18.19 3.90
N THR A 239 -6.72 -19.28 3.49
CA THR A 239 -7.87 -19.89 4.15
C THR A 239 -7.68 -21.40 4.21
N ALA A 240 -8.34 -22.07 5.17
CA ALA A 240 -8.63 -23.48 5.00
C ALA A 240 -9.46 -23.68 3.73
N GLU A 241 -9.23 -24.78 3.02
CA GLU A 241 -9.84 -25.05 1.72
C GLU A 241 -11.37 -24.99 1.81
N PHE A 242 -11.99 -24.18 0.94
CA PHE A 242 -13.43 -23.87 0.93
C PHE A 242 -14.01 -23.38 2.28
N GLY A 243 -13.17 -22.89 3.18
CA GLY A 243 -13.58 -22.48 4.53
C GLY A 243 -13.85 -23.65 5.48
N GLY A 244 -13.26 -24.82 5.22
CA GLY A 244 -13.43 -26.07 5.99
C GLY A 244 -12.97 -26.01 7.45
N SER A 245 -12.98 -27.18 8.11
CA SER A 245 -12.79 -27.32 9.56
C SER A 245 -11.42 -26.83 10.05
N GLN A 246 -11.36 -26.58 11.36
CA GLN A 246 -10.26 -25.89 12.04
C GLN A 246 -8.98 -26.72 12.23
N GLU A 247 -8.95 -28.00 11.86
CA GLU A 247 -7.79 -28.87 12.12
C GLU A 247 -6.71 -28.72 11.04
N VAL A 248 -5.50 -28.40 11.51
CA VAL A 248 -4.42 -27.76 10.73
C VAL A 248 -3.37 -28.75 10.23
N ILE A 249 -3.44 -30.03 10.60
CA ILE A 249 -2.34 -30.96 10.35
C ILE A 249 -2.84 -32.14 9.50
N GLY A 250 -2.84 -31.95 8.18
CA GLY A 250 -2.95 -33.06 7.21
C GLY A 250 -3.90 -32.85 6.04
N ASP A 251 -4.93 -31.99 6.18
CA ASP A 251 -6.06 -32.01 5.23
C ASP A 251 -5.93 -31.03 4.05
N TRP A 252 -5.30 -29.87 4.23
CA TRP A 252 -5.00 -28.91 3.16
C TRP A 252 -3.70 -29.23 2.41
N CYS A 253 -3.83 -29.71 1.18
CA CYS A 253 -2.68 -30.10 0.36
C CYS A 253 -2.15 -28.99 -0.56
N ASP A 254 -2.96 -27.95 -0.82
CA ASP A 254 -2.67 -26.97 -1.87
C ASP A 254 -1.89 -25.73 -1.39
N TYR A 255 -2.18 -25.24 -0.19
CA TYR A 255 -1.43 -24.14 0.42
C TYR A 255 -1.12 -24.49 1.88
N PHE A 256 0.16 -24.38 2.25
CA PHE A 256 0.56 -24.48 3.65
C PHE A 256 -0.06 -23.34 4.47
N TYR A 257 -0.38 -23.65 5.74
CA TYR A 257 -0.88 -22.67 6.70
C TYR A 257 0.06 -21.48 6.87
N ALA A 258 -0.52 -20.35 7.27
CA ALA A 258 0.26 -19.18 7.66
C ALA A 258 0.98 -19.46 8.98
N PHE A 259 2.22 -19.00 9.12
CA PHE A 259 2.98 -19.17 10.36
C PHE A 259 2.35 -18.32 11.48
N ASN A 260 2.14 -18.94 12.65
CA ASN A 260 1.64 -18.22 13.81
C ASN A 260 2.78 -17.42 14.44
N VAL A 261 2.57 -16.13 14.67
CA VAL A 261 3.56 -15.27 15.34
C VAL A 261 3.85 -15.69 16.78
N ARG A 262 2.95 -16.46 17.42
CA ARG A 262 3.14 -16.99 18.77
C ARG A 262 3.91 -18.31 18.75
N GLY A 263 4.71 -18.52 19.79
CA GLY A 263 5.54 -19.72 19.92
C GLY A 263 6.59 -19.81 18.82
N ASP A 264 7.22 -18.69 18.47
CA ASP A 264 8.32 -18.57 17.50
C ASP A 264 8.04 -19.19 16.13
N GLY A 265 6.80 -19.13 15.64
CA GLY A 265 6.43 -19.70 14.33
C GLY A 265 6.04 -21.18 14.36
N TYR A 266 6.17 -21.86 15.51
CA TYR A 266 5.93 -23.30 15.62
C TYR A 266 4.52 -23.69 16.04
N LEU A 267 3.71 -22.72 16.48
CA LEU A 267 2.28 -22.96 16.71
C LEU A 267 1.51 -22.90 15.40
N ALA A 268 0.50 -23.73 15.28
CA ALA A 268 -0.47 -23.65 14.19
C ALA A 268 -1.27 -22.35 14.26
N SER A 269 -1.54 -21.71 13.12
CA SER A 269 -2.65 -20.77 13.00
C SER A 269 -3.94 -21.60 12.79
N THR A 270 -4.92 -21.46 13.68
CA THR A 270 -6.16 -22.26 13.60
C THR A 270 -7.03 -21.84 12.43
N GLY A 271 -7.91 -22.73 11.96
CA GLY A 271 -8.76 -22.50 10.79
C GLY A 271 -10.05 -21.71 11.05
N SER A 272 -10.76 -21.25 10.02
CA SER A 272 -10.39 -21.29 8.60
C SER A 272 -9.80 -19.96 8.10
N SER A 273 -9.81 -18.90 8.90
CA SER A 273 -9.31 -17.55 8.54
C SER A 273 -7.82 -17.35 8.89
N THR A 274 -6.99 -18.36 8.59
CA THR A 274 -5.61 -18.49 9.06
C THR A 274 -4.72 -17.33 8.64
N GLY A 275 -4.73 -16.98 7.36
CA GLY A 275 -3.94 -15.87 6.84
C GLY A 275 -4.41 -14.51 7.35
N SER A 276 -5.73 -14.34 7.55
CA SER A 276 -6.28 -13.10 8.10
C SER A 276 -5.80 -12.87 9.52
N ALA A 277 -5.88 -13.87 10.39
CA ALA A 277 -5.44 -13.76 11.77
C ALA A 277 -3.91 -13.64 11.89
N ALA A 278 -3.16 -14.50 11.19
CA ALA A 278 -1.70 -14.46 11.20
C ALA A 278 -1.15 -13.13 10.65
N GLY A 279 -1.69 -12.65 9.52
CA GLY A 279 -1.29 -11.39 8.92
C GLY A 279 -1.56 -10.20 9.85
N LEU A 280 -2.77 -10.12 10.42
CA LEU A 280 -3.13 -9.03 11.33
C LEU A 280 -2.31 -9.05 12.62
N ALA A 281 -1.94 -10.23 13.12
CA ALA A 281 -1.10 -10.36 14.30
C ALA A 281 0.39 -10.06 14.04
N ALA A 282 0.85 -10.18 12.79
CA ALA A 282 2.26 -10.04 12.42
C ALA A 282 2.64 -8.68 11.86
N TYR A 283 1.72 -8.04 11.13
CA TYR A 283 2.03 -6.93 10.27
C TYR A 283 1.41 -5.65 10.80
N GLU A 284 2.22 -4.79 11.44
CA GLU A 284 1.79 -3.47 11.91
C GLU A 284 1.28 -2.57 10.78
N TRP A 285 1.71 -2.82 9.54
CA TRP A 285 1.26 -2.10 8.36
C TRP A 285 -0.14 -2.51 7.89
N LEU A 286 -0.71 -3.61 8.40
CA LEU A 286 -2.04 -4.12 8.04
C LEU A 286 -3.08 -3.68 9.09
N ASP A 287 -4.11 -2.95 8.68
CA ASP A 287 -5.05 -2.37 9.64
C ASP A 287 -6.23 -3.29 9.96
N ILE A 288 -6.77 -3.95 8.94
CA ILE A 288 -7.97 -4.79 9.03
C ILE A 288 -7.79 -6.03 8.16
N ALA A 289 -8.30 -7.17 8.62
CA ALA A 289 -8.44 -8.36 7.81
C ALA A 289 -9.88 -8.87 7.84
N LEU A 290 -10.53 -8.97 6.67
CA LEU A 290 -11.85 -9.59 6.55
C LEU A 290 -11.71 -11.11 6.52
N GLY A 291 -12.53 -11.80 7.31
CA GLY A 291 -12.65 -13.25 7.31
C GLY A 291 -14.11 -13.70 7.32
N THR A 292 -14.32 -15.02 7.36
CA THR A 292 -15.66 -15.62 7.38
C THR A 292 -15.82 -16.49 8.62
N ASP A 293 -17.05 -16.52 9.15
CA ASP A 293 -17.43 -17.37 10.28
C ASP A 293 -18.71 -18.16 9.99
N GLY A 294 -18.56 -19.48 9.79
CA GLY A 294 -19.68 -20.42 9.73
C GLY A 294 -19.81 -21.28 10.98
N GLU A 295 -18.67 -21.68 11.57
CA GLU A 295 -18.57 -22.55 12.75
C GLU A 295 -17.41 -22.13 13.68
N ARG A 296 -17.38 -20.86 14.10
CA ARG A 296 -16.36 -20.20 14.95
C ARG A 296 -15.00 -19.97 14.29
N SER A 297 -14.93 -19.82 12.97
CA SER A 297 -13.67 -19.64 12.25
C SER A 297 -13.04 -18.24 12.35
N LEU A 298 -13.68 -17.28 13.02
CA LEU A 298 -13.10 -15.97 13.37
C LEU A 298 -12.64 -15.87 14.83
N TYR A 299 -13.09 -16.74 15.73
CA TYR A 299 -12.65 -16.76 17.12
C TYR A 299 -11.33 -17.55 17.22
N GLN A 300 -10.19 -16.85 17.07
CA GLN A 300 -8.83 -17.40 17.17
C GLN A 300 -8.07 -16.83 18.36
#